data_AF-A0A377KFI0-F1
#
_entry.id   AF-A0A377KFI0-F1
#
_cell.length_a   1.000
_cell.length_b   1.000
_cell.length_c   1.000
_cell.angle_alpha   90.00
_cell.angle_beta   90.00
_cell.angle_gamma   90.00
#
_symmetry.space_group_name_H-M   'P 1'
#
loop_
_entity.id
_entity.type
_entity.pdbx_description
1 polymer ?
#
loop_
_entity_poly.entity_id
_entity_poly.type
_entity_poly.pdbx_seq_one_letter_code
_entity_poly.pdbx_strand_id
1 'polypeptide(L)'
;MAMVEMQTTAALAESRRKMQARRRLKNRIALTLSMATMAFGLFWLIWILMSTITRGIDGMSLALFTEMTPPPNTEGGGLAKRPGG
;
A
#
# COMPACT_ATOMS: atom_id res chain seq x y z
N MET A 1 -44.48 -14.85 43.23
CA MET A 1 -43.64 -13.63 43.16
C MET A 1 -42.18 -13.94 42.80
N ALA A 2 -41.52 -14.94 43.41
CA ALA A 2 -40.11 -15.30 43.11
C ALA A 2 -39.78 -15.62 41.63
N MET A 3 -40.69 -16.23 40.88
CA MET A 3 -40.44 -16.59 39.46
C MET A 3 -40.38 -15.37 38.53
N VAL A 4 -41.16 -14.33 38.80
CA VAL A 4 -41.17 -13.07 38.01
C VAL A 4 -39.87 -12.29 38.23
N GLU A 5 -39.33 -12.32 39.44
CA GLU A 5 -38.05 -11.73 39.82
C GLU A 5 -36.85 -12.45 39.16
N MET A 6 -36.93 -13.78 39.05
CA MET A 6 -35.92 -14.59 38.37
C MET A 6 -35.91 -14.37 36.84
N GLN A 7 -37.08 -14.20 36.23
CA GLN A 7 -37.19 -13.88 34.80
C GLN A 7 -36.67 -12.47 34.48
N THR A 8 -36.95 -11.49 35.34
CA THR A 8 -36.47 -10.11 35.15
C THR A 8 -34.96 -10.01 35.33
N THR A 9 -34.37 -10.67 36.34
CA THR A 9 -32.91 -10.71 36.52
C THR A 9 -32.19 -11.42 35.36
N ALA A 10 -32.73 -12.52 34.84
CA ALA A 10 -32.20 -13.21 33.67
C ALA A 10 -32.27 -12.36 32.39
N ALA A 11 -33.41 -11.69 32.14
CA ALA A 11 -33.59 -10.80 31.00
C ALA A 11 -32.67 -9.56 31.05
N LEU A 12 -32.46 -8.99 32.25
CA LEU A 12 -31.52 -7.90 32.46
C LEU A 12 -30.07 -8.35 32.24
N ALA A 13 -29.70 -9.57 32.65
CA ALA A 13 -28.38 -10.15 32.43
C ALA A 13 -28.10 -10.39 30.93
N GLU A 14 -29.08 -10.91 30.17
CA GLU A 14 -28.98 -11.04 28.71
C GLU A 14 -28.83 -9.67 28.01
N SER A 15 -29.63 -8.68 28.42
CA SER A 15 -29.57 -7.33 27.87
C SER A 15 -28.20 -6.69 28.08
N ARG A 16 -27.62 -6.84 29.28
CA ARG A 16 -26.26 -6.37 29.59
C ARG A 16 -25.19 -7.10 28.76
N ARG A 17 -25.30 -8.41 28.54
CA ARG A 17 -24.38 -9.19 27.68
C ARG A 17 -24.43 -8.71 26.23
N LYS A 18 -25.62 -8.49 25.67
CA LYS A 18 -25.81 -7.94 24.31
C LYS A 18 -25.22 -6.54 24.17
N MET A 19 -25.36 -5.69 25.19
CA MET A 19 -24.80 -4.32 25.17
C MET A 19 -23.26 -4.31 25.27
N GLN A 20 -22.68 -5.21 26.07
CA GLN A 20 -21.23 -5.33 26.22
C GLN A 20 -20.55 -5.89 24.95
N ALA A 21 -21.20 -6.82 24.24
CA ALA A 21 -20.68 -7.37 22.99
C ALA A 21 -20.51 -6.28 21.91
N ARG A 22 -21.47 -5.35 21.79
CA ARG A 22 -21.43 -4.24 20.82
C ARG A 22 -20.25 -3.28 21.07
N ARG A 23 -19.90 -3.01 22.33
CA ARG A 23 -18.76 -2.14 22.68
C ARG A 23 -17.41 -2.79 22.36
N ARG A 24 -17.28 -4.10 22.60
CA ARG A 24 -16.05 -4.85 22.29
C ARG A 24 -15.79 -4.93 20.79
N LEU A 25 -16.85 -5.04 19.98
CA LEU A 25 -16.71 -5.09 18.52
C LEU A 25 -16.15 -3.77 17.96
N LYS A 26 -16.65 -2.62 18.43
CA LYS A 26 -16.13 -1.31 18.03
C LYS A 26 -14.66 -1.13 18.38
N ASN A 27 -14.25 -1.52 19.59
CA ASN A 27 -12.85 -1.44 20.01
C ASN A 27 -11.96 -2.34 19.15
N ARG A 28 -12.43 -3.54 18.82
CA ARG A 28 -11.68 -4.49 17.99
C ARG A 28 -11.57 -4.00 16.55
N ILE A 29 -12.64 -3.47 15.97
CA ILE A 29 -12.64 -2.86 14.63
C ILE A 29 -11.68 -1.67 14.59
N ALA A 30 -11.74 -0.77 15.58
CA ALA A 30 -10.85 0.38 15.66
C ALA A 30 -9.37 -0.05 15.75
N LEU A 31 -9.07 -1.04 16.58
CA LEU A 31 -7.72 -1.58 16.74
C LEU A 31 -7.20 -2.24 15.45
N THR A 32 -8.01 -3.10 14.82
CA THR A 32 -7.63 -3.76 13.56
C THR A 32 -7.50 -2.76 12.43
N LEU A 33 -8.35 -1.73 12.38
CA LEU A 33 -8.30 -0.69 11.36
C LEU A 33 -7.02 0.14 11.51
N SER A 34 -6.64 0.50 12.74
CA SER A 34 -5.38 1.20 13.01
C SER A 34 -4.16 0.36 12.60
N MET A 35 -4.12 -0.92 12.96
CA MET A 35 -3.05 -1.83 12.54
C MET A 35 -3.03 -2.02 11.02
N ALA A 36 -4.19 -2.10 10.37
CA ALA A 36 -4.30 -2.22 8.92
C ALA A 36 -3.76 -0.97 8.21
N THR A 37 -4.12 0.24 8.68
CA THR A 37 -3.60 1.49 8.13
C THR A 37 -2.08 1.58 8.25
N MET A 38 -1.52 1.20 9.41
CA MET A 38 -0.08 1.20 9.63
C MET A 38 0.64 0.23 8.66
N ALA A 39 0.13 -1.00 8.54
CA ALA A 39 0.69 -2.01 7.64
C ALA A 39 0.56 -1.60 6.16
N PHE A 40 -0.59 -1.04 5.77
CA PHE A 40 -0.84 -0.59 4.40
C PHE A 40 0.10 0.55 3.99
N GLY A 41 0.29 1.54 4.88
CA GLY A 41 1.23 2.63 4.66
C GLY A 41 2.69 2.14 4.53
N LEU A 42 3.12 1.23 5.41
CA LEU A 42 4.46 0.63 5.33
C LEU A 42 4.66 -0.16 4.03
N PHE A 43 3.66 -0.94 3.63
CA PHE A 43 3.72 -1.72 2.38
C PHE A 43 3.94 -0.80 1.17
N TRP A 44 3.17 0.29 1.07
CA TRP A 44 3.31 1.23 -0.05
C TRP A 44 4.64 1.99 -0.02
N LEU A 45 5.14 2.35 1.16
CA LEU A 45 6.41 3.03 1.33
C LEU A 45 7.60 2.15 0.89
N ILE A 46 7.60 0.88 1.29
CA ILE A 46 8.62 -0.09 0.88
C ILE A 46 8.50 -0.37 -0.62
N TRP A 47 7.26 -0.48 -1.14
CA TRP A 47 7.01 -0.71 -2.56
C TRP A 47 7.56 0.40 -3.45
N ILE A 48 7.28 1.67 -3.14
CA ILE A 48 7.78 2.78 -3.95
C ILE A 48 9.30 2.90 -3.86
N LEU A 49 9.88 2.64 -2.68
CA LEU A 49 11.32 2.61 -2.51
C LEU A 49 11.95 1.52 -3.38
N MET A 50 11.42 0.29 -3.34
CA MET A 50 11.88 -0.81 -4.19
C MET A 50 11.71 -0.52 -5.68
N SER A 51 10.54 -0.03 -6.11
CA SER A 51 10.26 0.33 -7.50
C SER A 51 11.19 1.44 -8.01
N THR A 52 11.51 2.41 -7.15
CA THR A 52 12.38 3.53 -7.52
C THR A 52 13.85 3.13 -7.49
N ILE A 53 14.28 2.28 -6.56
CA ILE A 53 15.64 1.72 -6.54
C ILE A 53 15.85 0.86 -7.78
N THR A 54 14.94 -0.06 -8.08
CA THR A 54 15.05 -0.93 -9.27
C THR A 54 15.07 -0.10 -10.55
N ARG A 55 14.08 0.76 -10.80
CA ARG A 55 14.05 1.62 -12.01
C ARG A 55 15.15 2.67 -12.03
N GLY A 56 15.53 3.19 -10.87
CA GLY A 56 16.57 4.20 -10.73
C GLY A 56 17.96 3.62 -11.01
N ILE A 57 18.25 2.42 -10.51
CA ILE A 57 19.48 1.69 -10.83
C ILE A 57 19.45 1.22 -12.29
N ASP A 58 18.32 0.73 -12.80
CA ASP A 58 18.21 0.28 -14.20
C ASP A 58 18.38 1.46 -15.18
N GLY A 59 17.77 2.62 -14.88
CA GLY A 59 17.92 3.86 -15.65
C GLY A 59 19.30 4.49 -15.53
N MET A 60 19.89 4.56 -14.32
CA MET A 60 21.24 5.07 -14.14
C MET A 60 22.29 4.11 -14.70
N SER A 61 22.13 2.80 -14.57
CA SER A 61 23.11 1.84 -15.10
C SER A 61 23.02 1.77 -16.62
N LEU A 62 21.85 1.54 -17.23
CA LEU A 62 21.78 1.48 -18.69
C LEU A 62 22.07 2.83 -19.36
N ALA A 63 21.56 3.97 -18.87
CA ALA A 63 21.80 5.25 -19.52
C ALA A 63 23.22 5.77 -19.29
N LEU A 64 23.76 5.66 -18.07
CA LEU A 64 25.12 6.12 -17.78
C LEU A 64 26.16 5.18 -18.38
N PHE A 65 25.96 3.86 -18.43
CA PHE A 65 26.90 2.94 -19.10
C PHE A 65 26.71 2.85 -20.62
N THR A 66 25.54 3.20 -21.18
CA THR A 66 25.36 3.33 -22.65
C THR A 66 25.83 4.69 -23.18
N GLU A 67 25.67 5.77 -22.44
CA GLU A 67 26.18 7.09 -22.86
C GLU A 67 27.68 7.28 -22.57
N MET A 68 28.27 6.57 -21.60
CA MET A 68 29.71 6.72 -21.28
C MET A 68 30.66 6.04 -22.25
N THR A 69 30.21 5.44 -23.37
CA THR A 69 31.03 5.24 -24.61
C THR A 69 30.28 4.49 -25.71
N PRO A 70 29.55 5.17 -26.60
CA PRO A 70 29.57 4.82 -28.01
C PRO A 70 30.90 5.35 -28.60
N PRO A 71 31.72 4.51 -29.26
CA PRO A 71 32.82 4.98 -30.08
C PRO A 71 32.34 6.07 -31.07
N PRO A 72 33.18 7.07 -31.32
CA PRO A 72 32.81 8.23 -32.10
C PRO A 72 32.59 7.86 -33.58
N ASN A 73 31.43 8.24 -34.12
CA ASN A 73 31.25 8.69 -35.52
C ASN A 73 31.21 7.69 -36.70
N THR A 74 30.41 6.60 -36.64
CA THR A 74 29.82 5.93 -37.84
C THR A 74 28.84 4.84 -37.34
N GLU A 75 27.57 4.69 -37.73
CA GLU A 75 26.91 4.81 -39.03
C GLU A 75 25.45 5.24 -38.82
N GLY A 76 25.05 6.43 -39.27
CA GLY A 76 23.68 6.89 -39.04
C GLY A 76 23.28 8.23 -39.62
N GLY A 77 23.98 8.71 -40.65
CA GLY A 77 23.35 9.53 -41.68
C GLY A 77 22.93 10.96 -41.31
N GLY A 78 23.84 11.77 -40.78
CA GLY A 78 23.72 13.23 -40.77
C GLY A 78 23.83 13.91 -42.15
N LEU A 79 23.46 13.26 -43.26
CA LEU A 79 23.67 13.80 -44.63
C LEU A 79 22.47 13.64 -45.61
N ALA A 80 21.26 13.34 -45.14
CA ALA A 80 20.11 13.14 -46.05
C ALA A 80 19.29 14.42 -46.42
N LYS A 81 19.74 15.63 -46.06
CA LYS A 81 19.13 16.89 -46.56
C LYS A 81 20.05 17.61 -47.55
N ARG A 82 20.34 16.94 -48.67
CA ARG A 82 20.49 17.58 -49.99
C ARG A 82 20.44 16.50 -51.09
N PRO A 83 19.36 16.47 -51.86
CA PRO A 83 19.47 16.50 -53.31
C PRO A 83 18.57 17.64 -53.81
N GLY A 84 19.09 18.67 -54.47
CA GLY A 84 19.39 18.61 -55.89
C GLY A 84 18.12 18.96 -56.68
N GLY A 85 18.02 20.23 -57.13
CA GLY A 85 16.89 20.81 -57.87
C GLY A 85 16.75 22.29 -57.60
#